data_AF-G7KDE4-F1
#
_entry.id   AF-G7KDE4-F1
#
_cell.length_a   1.000
_cell.length_b   1.000
_cell.length_c   1.000
_cell.angle_alpha   90.00
_cell.angle_beta   90.00
_cell.angle_gamma   90.00
#
_symmetry.space_group_name_H-M   'P 1'
#
loop_
_entity.id
_entity.type
_entity.pdbx_description
1 polymer ?
#
loop_
_entity_poly.entity_id
_entity_poly.type
_entity_poly.pdbx_seq_one_letter_code
_entity_poly.pdbx_strand_id
1 'polypeptide(L)'
;MGESEGSSINKTESPQLQSLLDPVPEELSPVVEKDSETLSTISISQEPNQQAISTLDDQKVADDHADNKETGDHDDKKDAKDSTDRDAGLAKIVAEKRLALIKAWEESEKTKAENRAYKKQSSVGLWEESKKSSIEAQLKKFEENLERKKVEYVSKMKNELAEIHQYAEEKRAIVEAQKREECLELEETAAKFRSRGVAPKKLFGCFSA
;
A
#
# COMPACT_ATOMS: atom_id res chain seq x y z
N MET A 1 92.10 35.98 -22.92
CA MET A 1 91.29 34.86 -23.44
C MET A 1 90.82 34.08 -22.23
N GLY A 2 89.56 34.03 -21.83
CA GLY A 2 88.30 34.55 -22.32
C GLY A 2 87.23 34.04 -21.34
N GLU A 3 86.28 34.92 -21.01
CA GLU A 3 84.83 34.70 -20.81
C GLU A 3 84.39 33.65 -19.75
N SER A 4 83.68 33.99 -18.66
CA SER A 4 82.38 34.67 -18.44
C SER A 4 81.25 33.66 -18.16
N GLU A 5 80.44 34.03 -17.15
CA GLU A 5 79.05 33.56 -16.84
C GLU A 5 78.97 32.16 -16.18
N GLY A 6 78.24 31.91 -15.10
CA GLY A 6 76.97 32.45 -14.61
C GLY A 6 76.05 31.26 -14.29
N SER A 7 75.01 31.45 -13.49
CA SER A 7 73.87 30.51 -13.28
C SER A 7 74.06 29.41 -12.23
N SER A 8 73.10 29.05 -11.40
CA SER A 8 71.93 29.72 -10.85
C SER A 8 71.50 28.88 -9.66
N ILE A 9 71.01 29.59 -8.65
CA ILE A 9 70.09 29.17 -7.60
C ILE A 9 69.09 28.06 -8.02
N ASN A 10 69.14 26.92 -7.34
CA ASN A 10 68.01 26.01 -7.27
C ASN A 10 67.51 25.98 -5.82
N LYS A 11 66.67 26.95 -5.47
CA LYS A 11 65.77 26.81 -4.32
C LYS A 11 64.66 25.87 -4.78
N THR A 12 64.60 24.69 -4.17
CA THR A 12 63.41 23.84 -4.21
C THR A 12 62.32 24.56 -3.41
N GLU A 13 61.46 25.23 -4.16
CA GLU A 13 60.26 25.89 -3.69
C GLU A 13 59.25 24.81 -3.27
N SER A 14 59.05 24.67 -1.97
CA SER A 14 57.92 23.91 -1.42
C SER A 14 56.66 24.69 -1.77
N PRO A 15 55.66 24.10 -2.46
CA PRO A 15 54.43 24.83 -2.73
C PRO A 15 53.72 25.09 -1.39
N GLN A 16 53.58 26.37 -1.08
CA GLN A 16 52.66 26.91 -0.09
C GLN A 16 51.28 26.29 -0.31
N LEU A 17 50.81 25.44 0.61
CA LEU A 17 49.39 25.10 0.69
C LEU A 17 48.65 26.28 1.29
N GLN A 18 48.48 27.29 0.45
CA GLN A 18 47.69 28.47 0.69
C GLN A 18 46.21 28.06 0.73
N SER A 19 45.57 28.29 1.87
CA SER A 19 44.16 28.71 1.96
C SER A 19 43.17 27.92 1.09
N LEU A 20 42.72 26.75 1.58
CA LEU A 20 41.46 26.16 1.12
C LEU A 20 40.42 26.23 2.25
N LEU A 21 40.05 27.46 2.61
CA LEU A 21 38.71 27.74 3.13
C LEU A 21 37.94 28.37 1.98
N ASP A 22 37.22 27.54 1.24
CA ASP A 22 36.20 28.03 0.32
C ASP A 22 35.01 28.60 1.12
N PRO A 23 34.37 29.67 0.63
CA PRO A 23 33.23 30.28 1.30
C PRO A 23 32.01 29.34 1.29
N VAL A 24 31.30 29.35 2.42
CA VAL A 24 29.97 28.74 2.60
C VAL A 24 29.04 29.15 1.44
N PRO A 25 28.42 28.21 0.71
CA PRO A 25 27.35 28.56 -0.21
C PRO A 25 26.07 28.86 0.59
N GLU A 26 25.66 30.13 0.57
CA GLU A 26 24.33 30.59 0.98
C GLU A 26 23.33 30.38 -0.17
N GLU A 27 22.13 29.93 0.20
CA GLU A 27 20.89 29.77 -0.57
C GLU A 27 20.85 28.87 -1.82
N LEU A 28 20.15 27.74 -1.68
CA LEU A 28 19.23 27.26 -2.71
C LEU A 28 17.82 27.16 -2.12
N SER A 29 16.97 28.05 -2.60
CA SER A 29 15.52 28.10 -2.37
C SER A 29 14.86 26.79 -2.86
N PRO A 30 13.73 26.36 -2.28
CA PRO A 30 13.04 25.16 -2.75
C PRO A 30 12.27 25.45 -4.04
N VAL A 31 12.76 24.91 -5.15
CA VAL A 31 11.95 24.62 -6.34
C VAL A 31 11.62 23.14 -6.30
N VAL A 32 10.37 22.78 -6.01
CA VAL A 32 9.74 21.57 -6.55
C VAL A 32 8.29 21.88 -6.88
N GLU A 33 8.12 22.17 -8.17
CA GLU A 33 7.15 21.62 -9.10
C GLU A 33 5.76 21.23 -8.61
N LYS A 34 4.84 21.96 -9.21
CA LYS A 34 3.39 21.86 -9.24
C LYS A 34 3.02 20.81 -10.28
N ASP A 35 2.68 19.59 -9.85
CA ASP A 35 2.00 18.62 -10.70
C ASP A 35 1.02 17.75 -9.90
N SER A 36 -0.27 17.96 -10.12
CA SER A 36 -1.29 16.89 -10.27
C SER A 36 -2.71 17.48 -10.31
N GLU A 37 -2.98 18.31 -11.33
CA GLU A 37 -4.33 18.34 -11.88
C GLU A 37 -4.48 17.15 -12.82
N THR A 38 -5.09 16.06 -12.33
CA THR A 38 -5.97 15.22 -13.14
C THR A 38 -7.03 14.62 -12.21
N LEU A 39 -7.98 15.45 -11.78
CA LEU A 39 -9.32 14.95 -11.48
C LEU A 39 -9.98 14.56 -12.81
N SER A 40 -9.49 13.46 -13.40
CA SER A 40 -10.16 12.77 -14.48
C SER A 40 -11.36 12.06 -13.85
N THR A 41 -12.52 12.73 -13.97
CA THR A 41 -13.85 12.17 -14.08
C THR A 41 -13.83 10.67 -14.40
N ILE A 42 -13.89 9.81 -13.38
CA ILE A 42 -14.14 8.39 -13.61
C ILE A 42 -15.63 8.25 -13.90
N SER A 43 -15.91 8.25 -15.21
CA SER A 43 -17.16 7.83 -15.82
C SER A 43 -17.52 6.42 -15.32
N ILE A 44 -18.43 6.34 -14.35
CA ILE A 44 -19.05 5.09 -13.92
C ILE A 44 -20.14 4.79 -14.94
N SER A 45 -19.75 4.18 -16.06
CA SER A 45 -20.68 3.56 -16.98
C SER A 45 -20.05 2.29 -17.52
N GLN A 46 -20.16 1.22 -16.73
CA GLN A 46 -20.03 -0.13 -17.25
C GLN A 46 -21.00 -1.03 -16.50
N GLU A 47 -22.14 -1.23 -17.13
CA GLU A 47 -23.15 -2.22 -16.79
C GLU A 47 -22.55 -3.63 -16.90
N PRO A 48 -22.69 -4.52 -15.90
CA PRO A 48 -22.13 -5.85 -16.00
C PRO A 48 -23.01 -6.76 -16.86
N ASN A 49 -22.37 -7.27 -17.92
CA ASN A 49 -22.83 -8.33 -18.80
C ASN A 49 -23.29 -9.57 -18.01
N GLN A 50 -24.52 -10.03 -18.29
CA GLN A 50 -25.24 -11.10 -17.58
C GLN A 50 -24.73 -12.53 -17.87
N GLN A 51 -23.49 -12.69 -18.32
CA GLN A 51 -22.95 -13.99 -18.75
C GLN A 51 -21.84 -14.47 -17.85
N ALA A 52 -22.22 -15.02 -16.70
CA ALA A 52 -21.57 -16.14 -16.02
C ALA A 52 -22.08 -16.13 -14.59
N ILE A 53 -23.09 -16.96 -14.24
CA ILE A 53 -22.93 -18.07 -13.28
C ILE A 53 -24.12 -19.05 -13.48
N SER A 54 -23.79 -20.27 -13.95
CA SER A 54 -24.43 -21.60 -13.78
C SER A 54 -25.97 -21.70 -13.87
N THR A 55 -26.56 -22.38 -14.86
CA THR A 55 -26.51 -23.85 -15.07
C THR A 55 -26.74 -24.63 -13.77
N LEU A 56 -27.98 -24.75 -13.34
CA LEU A 56 -28.42 -25.82 -12.44
C LEU A 56 -29.81 -26.27 -12.88
N ASP A 57 -29.87 -27.55 -13.17
CA ASP A 57 -30.90 -28.34 -13.83
C ASP A 57 -32.35 -28.07 -13.42
N ASP A 58 -33.21 -28.13 -14.44
CA ASP A 58 -34.63 -28.36 -14.33
C ASP A 58 -34.89 -29.76 -13.73
N GLN A 59 -35.06 -29.85 -12.41
CA GLN A 59 -35.63 -31.05 -11.82
C GLN A 59 -37.16 -30.99 -11.93
N LYS A 60 -37.66 -31.48 -13.07
CA LYS A 60 -39.05 -31.90 -13.30
C LYS A 60 -39.41 -32.99 -12.29
N VAL A 61 -40.19 -32.64 -11.26
CA VAL A 61 -40.85 -33.62 -10.40
C VAL A 61 -42.11 -34.09 -11.13
N ALA A 62 -42.01 -35.29 -11.69
CA ALA A 62 -43.15 -36.14 -11.99
C ALA A 62 -43.65 -36.80 -10.69
N ASP A 63 -44.78 -37.51 -10.81
CA ASP A 63 -45.46 -38.35 -9.81
C ASP A 63 -46.62 -37.64 -9.07
N ASP A 64 -47.83 -38.19 -8.96
CA ASP A 64 -48.29 -39.53 -9.27
C ASP A 64 -49.81 -39.57 -9.52
N HIS A 65 -50.20 -40.46 -10.42
CA HIS A 65 -51.59 -40.77 -10.76
C HIS A 65 -52.19 -41.67 -9.67
N ALA A 66 -53.01 -41.10 -8.78
CA ALA A 66 -53.81 -41.89 -7.85
C ALA A 66 -55.05 -42.44 -8.58
N ASP A 67 -54.90 -43.66 -9.10
CA ASP A 67 -55.99 -44.55 -9.50
C ASP A 67 -56.76 -44.99 -8.26
N ASN A 68 -58.10 -44.86 -8.26
CA ASN A 68 -58.94 -45.52 -7.25
C ASN A 68 -60.11 -46.21 -7.96
N LYS A 69 -59.94 -47.52 -8.13
CA LYS A 69 -60.97 -48.46 -8.54
C LYS A 69 -61.48 -49.17 -7.29
N GLU A 70 -62.74 -48.97 -6.94
CA GLU A 70 -63.47 -49.98 -6.19
C GLU A 70 -64.94 -50.02 -6.63
N THR A 71 -65.35 -51.23 -7.03
CA THR A 71 -66.68 -51.67 -7.38
C THR A 71 -67.37 -52.24 -6.14
N GLY A 72 -68.64 -51.92 -5.91
CA GLY A 72 -69.46 -52.58 -4.90
C GLY A 72 -70.94 -52.31 -5.14
N ASP A 73 -71.67 -53.36 -5.50
CA ASP A 73 -73.09 -53.40 -5.86
C ASP A 73 -73.94 -53.75 -4.62
N HIS A 74 -75.00 -52.97 -4.31
CA HIS A 74 -76.19 -53.49 -3.60
C HIS A 74 -77.42 -52.56 -3.56
N ASP A 75 -78.52 -53.13 -4.08
CA ASP A 75 -79.96 -53.05 -3.79
C ASP A 75 -80.67 -51.77 -3.28
N ASP A 76 -81.70 -51.40 -4.04
CA ASP A 76 -82.61 -50.27 -3.89
C ASP A 76 -83.61 -50.43 -2.72
N LYS A 77 -83.74 -49.36 -1.92
CA LYS A 77 -84.99 -48.64 -1.54
C LYS A 77 -84.86 -47.91 -0.20
N LYS A 78 -83.89 -46.99 -0.09
CA LYS A 78 -83.95 -45.79 0.78
C LYS A 78 -83.08 -44.62 0.27
N ASP A 79 -82.71 -44.66 -1.01
CA ASP A 79 -81.41 -44.16 -1.48
C ASP A 79 -81.45 -42.75 -2.10
N ALA A 80 -82.64 -42.22 -2.38
CA ALA A 80 -82.77 -40.93 -3.07
C ALA A 80 -82.21 -39.74 -2.27
N LYS A 81 -82.36 -39.75 -0.94
CA LYS A 81 -81.88 -38.66 -0.05
C LYS A 81 -80.41 -38.81 0.34
N ASP A 82 -79.93 -40.04 0.44
CA ASP A 82 -78.52 -40.37 0.74
C ASP A 82 -77.64 -40.13 -0.51
N SER A 83 -78.14 -40.43 -1.70
CA SER A 83 -77.47 -40.14 -2.98
C SER A 83 -77.22 -38.64 -3.18
N THR A 84 -78.19 -37.77 -2.87
CA THR A 84 -78.01 -36.31 -3.07
C THR A 84 -77.00 -35.70 -2.10
N ASP A 85 -76.93 -36.21 -0.87
CA ASP A 85 -75.94 -35.76 0.13
C ASP A 85 -74.53 -36.21 -0.24
N ARG A 86 -74.38 -37.43 -0.78
CA ARG A 86 -73.12 -37.91 -1.35
C ARG A 86 -72.65 -37.06 -2.53
N ASP A 87 -73.52 -36.73 -3.47
CA ASP A 87 -73.18 -35.87 -4.61
C ASP A 87 -72.76 -34.45 -4.15
N ALA A 88 -73.43 -33.90 -3.13
CA ALA A 88 -73.05 -32.64 -2.52
C ALA A 88 -71.69 -32.71 -1.80
N GLY A 89 -71.39 -33.83 -1.12
CA GLY A 89 -70.09 -34.12 -0.51
C GLY A 89 -68.97 -34.23 -1.56
N LEU A 90 -69.22 -34.95 -2.66
CA LEU A 90 -68.28 -35.07 -3.78
C LEU A 90 -67.99 -33.72 -4.44
N ALA A 91 -69.02 -32.89 -4.66
CA ALA A 91 -68.84 -31.55 -5.20
C ALA A 91 -67.95 -30.66 -4.32
N LYS A 92 -68.11 -30.75 -2.99
CA LYS A 92 -67.22 -30.05 -2.03
C LYS A 92 -65.79 -30.56 -2.12
N ILE A 93 -65.59 -31.89 -2.12
CA ILE A 93 -64.26 -32.49 -2.25
C ILE A 93 -63.58 -32.08 -3.57
N VAL A 94 -64.32 -32.06 -4.68
CA VAL A 94 -63.80 -31.61 -5.98
C VAL A 94 -63.43 -30.13 -5.96
N ALA A 95 -64.26 -29.28 -5.35
CA ALA A 95 -63.97 -27.86 -5.18
C ALA A 95 -62.73 -27.62 -4.31
N GLU A 96 -62.60 -28.34 -3.19
CA GLU A 96 -61.44 -28.30 -2.30
C GLU A 96 -60.16 -28.76 -3.01
N LYS A 97 -60.22 -29.85 -3.77
CA LYS A 97 -59.10 -30.32 -4.60
C LYS A 97 -58.67 -29.26 -5.63
N ARG A 98 -59.64 -28.61 -6.29
CA ARG A 98 -59.37 -27.53 -7.24
C ARG A 98 -58.68 -26.35 -6.56
N LEU A 99 -59.17 -25.92 -5.40
CA LEU A 99 -58.58 -24.83 -4.63
C LEU A 99 -57.16 -25.17 -4.14
N ALA A 100 -56.95 -26.39 -3.66
CA ALA A 100 -55.63 -26.87 -3.25
C ALA A 100 -54.63 -26.84 -4.41
N LEU A 101 -55.04 -27.29 -5.61
CA LEU A 101 -54.20 -27.25 -6.80
C LEU A 101 -53.85 -25.82 -7.23
N ILE A 102 -54.84 -24.91 -7.24
CA ILE A 102 -54.62 -23.49 -7.55
C ILE A 102 -53.63 -22.88 -6.57
N LYS A 103 -53.81 -23.13 -5.28
CA LYS A 103 -52.93 -22.62 -4.22
C LYS A 103 -51.50 -23.16 -4.35
N ALA A 104 -51.34 -24.46 -4.63
CA ALA A 104 -50.03 -25.07 -4.85
C ALA A 104 -49.33 -24.48 -6.06
N TRP A 105 -50.07 -24.24 -7.15
CA TRP A 105 -49.53 -23.58 -8.34
C TRP A 105 -49.12 -22.13 -8.04
N GLU A 106 -49.96 -21.35 -7.37
CA GLU A 106 -49.66 -19.98 -6.96
C GLU A 106 -48.40 -19.89 -6.11
N GLU A 107 -48.28 -20.74 -5.08
CA GLU A 107 -47.09 -20.78 -4.23
C GLU A 107 -45.83 -21.17 -5.02
N SER A 108 -45.95 -22.08 -6.00
CA SER A 108 -44.84 -22.46 -6.87
C SER A 108 -44.38 -21.30 -7.76
N GLU A 109 -45.32 -20.50 -8.30
CA GLU A 109 -45.01 -19.33 -9.12
C GLU A 109 -44.43 -18.20 -8.28
N LYS A 110 -44.95 -17.99 -7.08
CA LYS A 110 -44.40 -17.04 -6.10
C LYS A 110 -42.97 -17.39 -5.74
N THR A 111 -42.70 -18.65 -5.40
CA THR A 111 -41.35 -19.13 -5.09
C THR A 111 -40.38 -18.93 -6.27
N LYS A 112 -40.84 -19.15 -7.52
CA LYS A 112 -40.02 -18.87 -8.71
C LYS A 112 -39.70 -17.38 -8.84
N ALA A 113 -40.67 -16.50 -8.61
CA ALA A 113 -40.45 -15.05 -8.65
C ALA A 113 -39.47 -14.59 -7.56
N GLU A 114 -39.64 -15.09 -6.33
CA GLU A 114 -38.75 -14.81 -5.20
C GLU A 114 -37.32 -15.28 -5.48
N ASN A 115 -37.13 -16.51 -5.95
CA ASN A 115 -35.80 -17.03 -6.30
C ASN A 115 -35.11 -16.18 -7.38
N ARG A 116 -35.85 -15.68 -8.37
CA ARG A 116 -35.29 -14.75 -9.38
C ARG A 116 -34.87 -13.42 -8.74
N ALA A 117 -35.66 -12.89 -7.81
CA ALA A 117 -35.32 -11.66 -7.09
C ALA A 117 -34.08 -11.86 -6.20
N TYR A 118 -34.02 -12.95 -5.43
CA TYR A 118 -32.87 -13.29 -4.59
C TYR A 118 -31.56 -13.40 -5.38
N LYS A 119 -31.59 -14.07 -6.54
CA LYS A 119 -30.41 -14.14 -7.42
C LYS A 119 -29.93 -12.76 -7.84
N LYS A 120 -30.85 -11.88 -8.28
CA LYS A 120 -30.52 -10.51 -8.67
C LYS A 120 -29.96 -9.69 -7.50
N GLN A 121 -30.57 -9.78 -6.32
CA GLN A 121 -30.09 -9.10 -5.12
C GLN A 121 -28.70 -9.58 -4.72
N SER A 122 -28.44 -10.89 -4.79
CA SER A 122 -27.12 -11.44 -4.52
C SER A 122 -26.08 -10.94 -5.53
N SER A 123 -26.41 -10.87 -6.82
CA SER A 123 -25.50 -10.33 -7.85
C SER A 123 -25.17 -8.86 -7.60
N VAL A 124 -26.16 -8.05 -7.19
CA VAL A 124 -25.93 -6.64 -6.81
C VAL A 124 -25.02 -6.56 -5.59
N GLY A 125 -25.29 -7.34 -4.53
CA GLY A 125 -24.44 -7.35 -3.33
C GLY A 125 -22.99 -7.73 -3.61
N LEU A 126 -22.76 -8.75 -4.44
CA LEU A 126 -21.40 -9.14 -4.86
C LEU A 126 -20.69 -8.03 -5.66
N TRP A 127 -21.41 -7.33 -6.51
CA TRP A 127 -20.85 -6.22 -7.28
C TRP A 127 -20.48 -5.03 -6.38
N GLU A 128 -21.35 -4.68 -5.43
CA GLU A 128 -21.08 -3.65 -4.43
C GLU A 128 -19.86 -4.00 -3.57
N GLU A 129 -19.76 -5.23 -3.09
CA GLU A 129 -18.61 -5.70 -2.32
C GLU A 129 -17.31 -5.70 -3.15
N SER A 130 -17.38 -6.06 -4.43
CA SER A 130 -16.24 -5.97 -5.34
C SER A 130 -15.75 -4.52 -5.49
N LYS A 131 -16.66 -3.56 -5.66
CA LYS A 131 -16.31 -2.13 -5.75
C LYS A 131 -15.76 -1.59 -4.44
N LYS A 132 -16.37 -1.95 -3.31
CA LYS A 132 -15.91 -1.58 -1.97
C LYS A 132 -14.50 -2.09 -1.72
N SER A 133 -14.25 -3.38 -1.98
CA SER A 133 -12.93 -4.00 -1.83
C SER A 133 -11.88 -3.33 -2.73
N SER A 134 -12.23 -2.98 -3.97
CA SER A 134 -11.34 -2.27 -4.89
C SER A 134 -10.94 -0.87 -4.37
N ILE A 135 -11.85 -0.14 -3.73
CA ILE A 135 -11.56 1.16 -3.14
C ILE A 135 -10.72 1.00 -1.87
N GLU A 136 -11.05 0.06 -1.00
CA GLU A 136 -10.30 -0.23 0.23
C GLU A 136 -8.84 -0.64 -0.07
N ALA A 137 -8.63 -1.44 -1.11
CA ALA A 137 -7.29 -1.82 -1.55
C ALA A 137 -6.47 -0.61 -2.05
N GLN A 138 -7.11 0.33 -2.75
CA GLN A 138 -6.46 1.56 -3.20
C GLN A 138 -6.11 2.48 -2.02
N LEU A 139 -7.02 2.61 -1.05
CA LEU A 139 -6.78 3.37 0.17
C LEU A 139 -5.56 2.82 0.92
N LYS A 140 -5.52 1.50 1.16
CA LYS A 140 -4.40 0.84 1.82
C LYS A 140 -3.07 1.05 1.09
N LYS A 141 -3.08 0.99 -0.25
CA LYS A 141 -1.88 1.26 -1.06
C LYS A 141 -1.37 2.69 -0.87
N PHE A 142 -2.27 3.67 -0.74
CA PHE A 142 -1.89 5.06 -0.49
C PHE A 142 -1.30 5.24 0.91
N GLU A 143 -1.93 4.64 1.93
CA GLU A 143 -1.43 4.65 3.31
C GLU A 143 -0.02 4.05 3.43
N GLU A 144 0.22 2.89 2.79
CA GLU A 144 1.56 2.27 2.75
C GLU A 144 2.60 3.15 2.04
N ASN A 145 2.20 3.87 0.99
CA ASN A 145 3.09 4.80 0.30
C ASN A 145 3.49 5.98 1.19
N LEU A 146 2.52 6.53 1.92
CA LEU A 146 2.78 7.63 2.86
C LEU A 146 3.70 7.20 3.99
N GLU A 147 3.48 6.03 4.59
CA GLU A 147 4.34 5.57 5.68
C GLU A 147 5.76 5.28 5.17
N ARG A 148 5.90 4.73 3.96
CA ARG A 148 7.22 4.55 3.33
C ARG A 148 7.97 5.87 3.15
N LYS A 149 7.31 6.89 2.59
CA LYS A 149 7.89 8.23 2.41
C LYS A 149 8.30 8.87 3.73
N LYS A 150 7.50 8.68 4.77
CA LYS A 150 7.80 9.18 6.11
C LYS A 150 9.07 8.54 6.68
N VAL A 151 9.20 7.21 6.58
CA VAL A 151 10.41 6.49 7.04
C VAL A 151 11.64 6.92 6.24
N GLU A 152 11.51 7.03 4.91
CA GLU A 152 12.59 7.49 4.02
C GLU A 152 13.07 8.90 4.41
N TYR A 153 12.15 9.83 4.61
CA TYR A 153 12.49 11.21 4.99
C TYR A 153 13.19 11.26 6.36
N VAL A 154 12.67 10.54 7.36
CA VAL A 154 13.31 10.45 8.68
C VAL A 154 14.72 9.85 8.56
N SER A 155 14.91 8.83 7.72
CA SER A 155 16.24 8.25 7.48
C SER A 155 17.19 9.25 6.81
N LYS A 156 16.70 10.00 5.82
CA LYS A 156 17.50 11.03 5.13
C LYS A 156 17.99 12.10 6.10
N MET A 157 17.10 12.63 6.94
CA MET A 157 17.46 13.65 7.94
C MET A 157 18.47 13.12 8.97
N LYS A 158 18.35 11.84 9.35
CA LYS A 158 19.34 11.19 10.24
C LYS A 158 20.70 11.01 9.56
N ASN A 159 20.72 10.68 8.27
CA ASN A 159 21.95 10.55 7.50
C ASN A 159 22.67 11.91 7.35
N GLU A 160 21.93 12.97 6.98
CA GLU A 160 22.48 14.33 6.91
C GLU A 160 23.08 14.78 8.26
N LEU A 161 22.40 14.48 9.36
CA LEU A 161 22.93 14.76 10.70
C LEU A 161 24.22 13.97 11.00
N ALA A 162 24.28 12.71 10.57
CA ALA A 162 25.48 11.88 10.72
C ALA A 162 26.65 12.40 9.87
N GLU A 163 26.39 12.86 8.63
CA GLU A 163 27.40 13.46 7.75
C GLU A 163 28.00 14.74 8.36
N ILE A 164 27.17 15.61 8.92
CA ILE A 164 27.65 16.83 9.61
C ILE A 164 28.55 16.44 10.80
N HIS A 165 28.15 15.43 11.57
CA HIS A 165 28.93 14.96 12.71
C HIS A 165 30.28 14.39 12.26
N GLN A 166 30.27 13.51 11.27
CA GLN A 166 31.47 12.90 10.70
C GLN A 166 32.43 13.97 10.15
N TYR A 167 31.92 14.95 9.41
CA TYR A 167 32.72 16.05 8.90
C TYR A 167 33.39 16.86 10.02
N ALA A 168 32.64 17.16 11.09
CA ALA A 168 33.18 17.86 12.24
C ALA A 168 34.27 17.04 12.97
N GLU A 169 34.07 15.73 13.10
CA GLU A 169 35.04 14.82 13.69
C GLU A 169 36.32 14.69 12.85
N GLU A 170 36.19 14.63 11.52
CA GLU A 170 37.34 14.62 10.60
C GLU A 170 38.17 15.88 10.76
N LYS A 171 37.54 17.06 10.83
CA LYS A 171 38.26 18.32 11.07
C LYS A 171 38.96 18.35 12.42
N ARG A 172 38.32 17.84 13.48
CA ARG A 172 38.97 17.71 14.81
C ARG A 172 40.16 16.76 14.77
N ALA A 173 40.05 15.64 14.06
CA ALA A 173 41.13 14.68 13.91
C ALA A 173 42.34 15.28 13.17
N ILE A 174 42.11 16.08 12.12
CA ILE A 174 43.17 16.80 11.40
C ILE A 174 43.91 17.77 12.33
N VAL A 175 43.18 18.59 13.09
CA VAL A 175 43.79 19.55 14.02
C VAL A 175 44.60 18.84 15.10
N GLU A 176 44.09 17.74 15.65
CA GLU A 176 44.81 16.95 16.65
C GLU A 176 46.05 16.27 16.06
N ALA A 177 46.01 15.83 14.80
CA ALA A 177 47.17 15.29 14.10
C ALA A 177 48.26 16.35 13.89
N GLN A 178 47.87 17.55 13.40
CA GLN A 178 48.79 18.69 13.22
C GLN A 178 49.44 19.10 14.54
N LYS A 179 48.65 19.22 15.60
CA LYS A 179 49.18 19.52 16.94
C LYS A 179 50.21 18.50 17.40
N ARG A 180 49.98 17.20 17.15
CA ARG A 180 50.94 16.14 17.51
C ARG A 180 52.21 16.22 16.68
N GLU A 181 52.09 16.52 15.40
CA GLU A 181 53.24 16.74 14.51
C GLU A 181 54.10 17.91 15.01
N GLU A 182 53.49 19.08 15.26
CA GLU A 182 54.19 20.25 15.81
C GLU A 182 54.86 19.96 17.16
N CYS A 183 54.19 19.21 18.05
CA CYS A 183 54.79 18.77 19.31
C CYS A 183 56.03 17.89 19.09
N LEU A 184 55.97 16.93 18.16
CA LEU A 184 57.10 16.06 17.85
C LEU A 184 58.27 16.85 17.22
N GLU A 185 58.00 17.81 16.33
CA GLU A 185 59.03 18.69 15.76
C GLU A 185 59.72 19.55 16.83
N LEU A 186 58.94 20.08 17.78
CA LEU A 186 59.47 20.84 18.92
C LEU A 186 60.33 19.95 19.83
N GLU A 187 59.90 18.73 20.10
CA GLU A 187 60.67 17.76 20.89
C GLU A 187 61.98 17.37 20.20
N GLU A 188 61.95 17.12 18.89
CA GLU A 188 63.14 16.84 18.08
C GLU A 188 64.10 18.05 18.09
N THR A 189 63.57 19.25 17.90
CA THR A 189 64.34 20.49 17.94
C THR A 189 64.95 20.73 19.32
N ALA A 190 64.20 20.50 20.40
CA ALA A 190 64.71 20.58 21.76
C ALA A 190 65.83 19.54 22.01
N ALA A 191 65.68 18.31 21.51
CA ALA A 191 66.73 17.29 21.57
C ALA A 191 68.01 17.72 20.82
N LYS A 192 67.89 18.34 19.64
CA LYS A 192 69.02 18.93 18.89
C LYS A 192 69.73 20.03 19.68
N PHE A 193 69.01 20.88 20.41
CA PHE A 193 69.63 21.89 21.27
C PHE A 193 70.34 21.26 22.48
N ARG A 194 69.74 20.25 23.12
CA ARG A 194 70.35 19.50 24.23
C ARG A 194 71.64 18.79 23.81
N SER A 195 71.68 18.18 22.63
CA SER A 195 72.88 17.48 22.14
C SER A 195 74.00 18.44 21.73
N ARG A 196 73.67 19.61 21.15
CA ARG A 196 74.65 20.62 20.74
C ARG A 196 75.14 21.51 21.90
N GLY A 197 74.45 21.54 23.03
CA GLY A 197 74.82 22.35 24.20
C GLY A 197 74.62 23.86 24.01
N VAL A 198 73.76 24.27 23.06
CA VAL A 198 73.49 25.69 22.75
C VAL A 198 72.07 26.03 23.17
N ALA A 199 71.90 27.11 23.95
CA ALA A 199 70.58 27.57 24.36
C ALA A 199 69.77 28.12 23.18
N PRO A 200 68.44 27.87 23.12
CA PRO A 200 67.58 28.48 22.11
C PRO A 200 67.67 30.00 22.16
N LYS A 201 67.95 30.63 21.01
CA LYS A 201 68.18 32.09 20.92
C LYS A 201 66.89 32.92 20.98
N LYS A 202 65.72 32.30 20.77
CA LYS A 202 64.39 32.90 20.92
C LYS A 202 63.71 32.28 22.13
N LEU A 203 63.97 32.84 23.31
CA LEU A 203 63.25 32.52 24.54
C LEU A 203 62.01 33.42 24.60
N PHE A 204 60.82 32.83 24.45
CA PHE A 204 59.51 33.44 24.74
C PHE A 204 59.11 34.67 23.87
N GLY A 205 58.61 34.40 22.66
CA GLY A 205 57.74 35.37 21.97
C GLY A 205 56.28 35.02 22.26
N CYS A 206 55.58 35.89 23.00
CA CYS A 206 54.13 35.87 23.27
C CYS A 206 53.60 35.04 24.47
N PHE A 207 54.19 35.20 25.66
CA PHE A 207 53.44 35.13 26.92
C PHE A 207 53.18 36.56 27.42
N SER A 208 52.24 37.27 26.79
CA SER A 208 51.68 38.51 27.33
C SER A 208 50.19 38.30 27.57
N ALA A 209 49.77 38.59 28.81
CA ALA A 209 48.44 38.40 29.40
C ALA A 209 47.30 39.09 28.63
#